data_AF-A0A9E3WUZ1-F1
#
_entry.id   AF-A0A9E3WUZ1-F1
#
_cell.length_a   1.000
_cell.length_b   1.000
_cell.length_c   1.000
_cell.angle_alpha   90.00
_cell.angle_beta   90.00
_cell.angle_gamma   90.00
#
_symmetry.space_group_name_H-M   'P 1'
#
loop_
_entity.id
_entity.type
_entity.pdbx_description
1 polymer ?
#
loop_
_entity_poly.entity_id
_entity_poly.type
_entity_poly.pdbx_seq_one_letter_code
_entity_poly.pdbx_strand_id
1 'polypeptide(L)'
;MWKNFVLPAALLTAFAVFAGTARAEDAAAPATADDIAGWIKALDDDSYAVRQSAQRSLEDAGAAAIDALKGAIAGSSVEAAARALEVLEGHYADTSRDASAPAEAALKAIAAGANPIAARRAKNVLETARKKETDAPTEPQPQDQPQFGGIRLGGGGVIRLEARAIAVGGKGGHSITIKNVDGNKEIEVSEEGKEVKITESKEGKIKVQVTEKKDGKEETKSYEAESADDLKKIHPDGYEVYEKYSKGGIGGRVEIRAFDGGALPAPRILPRLRPLPAPKAEDGAEAKPDALDEALARSIKQLLETRARLEANDAVPAEALERLNKTIADLEARLKKDAVDE
;
A
#
# COMPACT_ATOMS: atom_id res chain seq x y z
N MET A 1 51.02 9.35 -79.32
CA MET A 1 50.96 10.82 -79.51
C MET A 1 49.50 11.23 -79.77
N TRP A 2 49.12 12.42 -79.31
CA TRP A 2 47.76 13.03 -79.21
C TRP A 2 46.92 12.51 -78.03
N LYS A 3 46.65 13.28 -76.95
CA LYS A 3 46.07 14.64 -76.71
C LYS A 3 44.59 14.78 -77.09
N ASN A 4 43.72 14.84 -76.08
CA ASN A 4 42.67 15.87 -75.78
C ASN A 4 41.56 15.24 -74.91
N PHE A 5 41.41 15.61 -73.63
CA PHE A 5 40.65 16.75 -73.06
C PHE A 5 39.12 16.61 -73.19
N VAL A 6 38.42 16.56 -72.04
CA VAL A 6 37.24 17.36 -71.61
C VAL A 6 36.49 16.65 -70.45
N LEU A 7 36.46 17.30 -69.28
CA LEU A 7 35.62 17.10 -68.07
C LEU A 7 34.18 17.66 -68.32
N PRO A 8 33.21 17.67 -67.36
CA PRO A 8 32.85 16.76 -66.26
C PRO A 8 31.31 16.47 -66.22
N ALA A 9 30.84 15.59 -65.32
CA ALA A 9 29.49 15.68 -64.78
C ALA A 9 29.51 15.25 -63.31
N ALA A 10 29.62 16.24 -62.42
CA ALA A 10 29.52 16.09 -60.99
C ALA A 10 28.05 15.85 -60.61
N LEU A 11 27.73 14.67 -60.08
CA LEU A 11 26.48 14.41 -59.38
C LEU A 11 26.75 14.66 -57.88
N LEU A 12 26.33 15.83 -57.41
CA LEU A 12 26.39 16.24 -56.00
C LEU A 12 25.26 15.53 -55.25
N THR A 13 25.55 14.40 -54.63
CA THR A 13 24.62 13.73 -53.71
C THR A 13 24.55 14.53 -52.42
N ALA A 14 23.47 15.29 -52.24
CA ALA A 14 23.17 15.97 -50.99
C ALA A 14 22.83 14.94 -49.91
N PHE A 15 23.81 14.62 -49.06
CA PHE A 15 23.56 13.93 -47.79
C PHE A 15 22.95 14.96 -46.84
N ALA A 16 21.63 14.91 -46.66
CA ALA A 16 20.96 15.65 -45.61
C ALA A 16 21.38 15.04 -44.26
N VAL A 17 22.32 15.70 -43.58
CA VAL A 17 22.62 15.45 -42.17
C VAL A 17 21.38 15.86 -41.39
N PHE A 18 20.56 14.88 -41.01
CA PHE A 18 19.55 15.08 -39.97
C PHE A 18 20.33 15.27 -38.66
N ALA A 19 20.64 16.52 -38.33
CA ALA A 19 21.10 16.89 -37.01
C ALA A 19 19.94 16.57 -36.06
N GLY A 20 19.98 15.37 -35.48
CA GLY A 20 19.13 15.02 -34.36
C GLY A 20 19.41 16.04 -33.26
N THR A 21 18.47 16.96 -33.06
CA THR A 21 18.37 17.73 -31.83
C THR A 21 18.11 16.72 -30.74
N ALA A 22 19.19 16.22 -30.13
CA ALA A 22 19.13 15.61 -28.82
C ALA A 22 18.44 16.64 -27.93
N ARG A 23 17.17 16.37 -27.60
CA ARG A 23 16.46 17.08 -26.56
C ARG A 23 17.25 16.76 -25.30
N ALA A 24 18.14 17.67 -24.92
CA ALA A 24 18.69 17.68 -23.58
C ALA A 24 17.48 17.59 -22.66
N GLU A 25 17.33 16.46 -21.98
CA GLU A 25 16.42 16.36 -20.85
C GLU A 25 16.78 17.53 -19.95
N ASP A 26 15.83 18.46 -19.85
CA ASP A 26 15.91 19.64 -19.03
C ASP A 26 15.96 19.12 -17.59
N ALA A 27 17.19 18.85 -17.12
CA ALA A 27 17.43 18.38 -15.78
C ALA A 27 16.91 19.48 -14.87
N ALA A 28 15.73 19.25 -14.29
CA ALA A 28 15.06 20.19 -13.42
C ALA A 28 16.08 20.70 -12.40
N ALA A 29 16.15 22.02 -12.24
CA ALA A 29 17.09 22.65 -11.33
C ALA A 29 16.96 22.02 -9.92
N PRO A 30 18.07 21.81 -9.20
CA PRO A 30 18.02 21.22 -7.87
C PRO A 30 17.14 22.07 -6.95
N ALA A 31 16.37 21.42 -6.08
CA ALA A 31 15.49 22.08 -5.13
C ALA A 31 16.26 23.10 -4.29
N THR A 32 15.70 24.31 -4.13
CA THR A 32 16.32 25.35 -3.31
C THR A 32 16.01 25.15 -1.83
N ALA A 33 16.78 25.81 -0.96
CA ALA A 33 16.52 25.78 0.48
C ALA A 33 15.13 26.32 0.84
N ASP A 34 14.65 27.32 0.10
CA ASP A 34 13.31 27.90 0.30
C ASP A 34 12.21 26.92 -0.10
N ASP A 35 12.40 26.17 -1.20
CA ASP A 35 11.47 25.11 -1.61
C ASP A 35 11.35 24.04 -0.52
N ILE A 36 12.50 23.57 -0.01
CA ILE A 36 12.55 22.55 1.05
C ILE A 36 11.88 23.06 2.32
N ALA A 37 12.14 24.29 2.73
CA ALA A 37 11.48 24.90 3.90
C ALA A 37 9.95 24.99 3.71
N GLY A 38 9.50 25.33 2.50
CA GLY A 38 8.09 25.32 2.12
C GLY A 38 7.45 23.94 2.25
N TRP A 39 8.13 22.90 1.76
CA TRP A 39 7.63 21.52 1.86
C TRP A 39 7.61 21.01 3.30
N ILE A 40 8.63 21.33 4.12
CA ILE A 40 8.63 20.98 5.54
C ILE A 40 7.43 21.59 6.27
N LYS A 41 7.10 22.85 5.98
CA LYS A 41 5.89 23.48 6.53
C LYS A 41 4.62 22.78 6.06
N ALA A 42 4.56 22.42 4.78
CA ALA A 42 3.42 21.75 4.16
C ALA A 42 3.21 20.31 4.66
N LEU A 43 4.16 19.69 5.38
CA LEU A 43 3.96 18.39 6.03
C LEU A 43 2.90 18.43 7.14
N ASP A 44 2.60 19.61 7.69
CA ASP A 44 1.58 19.81 8.72
C ASP A 44 0.30 20.46 8.19
N ASP A 45 0.15 20.57 6.85
CA ASP A 45 -1.02 21.20 6.25
C ASP A 45 -2.29 20.38 6.52
N ASP A 46 -3.45 21.02 6.71
CA ASP A 46 -4.72 20.30 6.96
C ASP A 46 -5.13 19.43 5.75
N SER A 47 -4.73 19.81 4.54
CA SER A 47 -5.02 19.07 3.31
C SER A 47 -4.08 17.88 3.13
N TYR A 48 -4.65 16.66 3.09
CA TYR A 48 -3.89 15.44 2.85
C TYR A 48 -3.10 15.47 1.54
N ALA A 49 -3.69 16.02 0.47
CA ALA A 49 -3.05 16.11 -0.84
C ALA A 49 -1.79 17.00 -0.80
N VAL A 50 -1.85 18.10 -0.04
CA VAL A 50 -0.70 19.01 0.15
C VAL A 50 0.41 18.30 0.91
N ARG A 51 0.09 17.61 2.01
CA ARG A 51 1.08 16.84 2.78
C ARG A 51 1.74 15.75 1.94
N GLN A 52 0.97 15.02 1.14
CA GLN A 52 1.51 13.96 0.26
C GLN A 52 2.39 14.52 -0.85
N SER A 53 2.01 15.64 -1.46
CA SER A 53 2.86 16.30 -2.46
C SER A 53 4.17 16.75 -1.84
N ALA A 54 4.13 17.34 -0.63
CA ALA A 54 5.33 17.77 0.08
C ALA A 54 6.25 16.60 0.45
N GLN A 55 5.71 15.46 0.89
CA GLN A 55 6.51 14.25 1.15
C GLN A 55 7.26 13.79 -0.10
N ARG A 56 6.57 13.68 -1.25
CA ARG A 56 7.22 13.30 -2.52
C ARG A 56 8.29 14.29 -2.94
N SER A 57 8.04 15.60 -2.82
CA SER A 57 9.04 16.61 -3.15
C SER A 57 10.29 16.53 -2.25
N LEU A 58 10.12 16.17 -0.97
CA LEU A 58 11.24 15.94 -0.04
C LEU A 58 11.98 14.62 -0.32
N GLU A 59 11.29 13.60 -0.84
CA GLU A 59 11.90 12.37 -1.35
C GLU A 59 12.69 12.61 -2.64
N ASP A 60 12.19 13.46 -3.53
CA ASP A 60 12.87 13.80 -4.78
C ASP A 60 14.08 14.73 -4.53
N ALA A 61 14.02 15.57 -3.50
CA ALA A 61 15.12 16.45 -3.10
C ALA A 61 16.35 15.71 -2.52
N GLY A 62 16.19 14.43 -2.16
CA GLY A 62 17.32 13.58 -1.78
C GLY A 62 18.13 14.13 -0.59
N ALA A 63 19.45 14.10 -0.74
CA ALA A 63 20.40 14.53 0.29
C ALA A 63 20.20 15.99 0.74
N ALA A 64 19.70 16.88 -0.13
CA ALA A 64 19.49 18.28 0.19
C ALA A 64 18.42 18.49 1.27
N ALA A 65 17.47 17.57 1.42
CA ALA A 65 16.38 17.67 2.40
C ALA A 65 16.75 17.17 3.80
N ILE A 66 17.85 16.43 3.95
CA ILE A 66 18.14 15.65 5.18
C ILE A 66 18.27 16.53 6.43
N ASP A 67 18.99 17.65 6.35
CA ASP A 67 19.16 18.55 7.49
C ASP A 67 17.84 19.23 7.89
N ALA A 68 17.01 19.60 6.90
CA ALA A 68 15.71 20.20 7.14
C ALA A 68 14.73 19.20 7.77
N LEU A 69 14.72 17.94 7.29
CA LEU A 69 13.93 16.85 7.87
C LEU A 69 14.33 16.59 9.33
N LYS A 70 15.64 16.55 9.63
CA LYS A 70 16.14 16.40 11.00
C LYS A 70 15.67 17.55 11.90
N GLY A 71 15.68 18.78 11.40
CA GLY A 71 15.15 19.94 12.10
C GLY A 71 13.65 19.82 12.40
N ALA A 72 12.86 19.39 11.41
CA ALA A 72 11.42 19.17 11.55
C ALA A 72 11.08 18.11 12.62
N ILE A 73 11.84 17.01 12.67
CA ILE A 73 11.67 15.92 13.64
C ILE A 73 11.92 16.39 15.09
N ALA A 74 12.82 17.36 15.27
CA ALA A 74 13.11 17.98 16.57
C ALA A 74 12.10 19.07 16.95
N GLY A 75 11.21 19.47 16.04
CA GLY A 75 10.22 20.53 16.23
C GLY A 75 9.03 20.12 17.11
N SER A 76 8.06 21.01 17.22
CA SER A 76 6.87 20.84 18.06
C SER A 76 5.68 20.18 17.37
N SER A 77 5.63 20.15 16.04
CA SER A 77 4.55 19.48 15.30
C SER A 77 4.79 17.97 15.25
N VAL A 78 3.88 17.22 15.86
CA VAL A 78 3.97 15.75 15.94
C VAL A 78 3.72 15.10 14.59
N GLU A 79 2.78 15.61 13.80
CA GLU A 79 2.47 15.08 12.45
C GLU A 79 3.63 15.37 11.50
N ALA A 80 4.14 16.62 11.48
CA ALA A 80 5.30 16.96 10.66
C ALA A 80 6.53 16.13 11.04
N ALA A 81 6.78 15.93 12.34
CA ALA A 81 7.88 15.10 12.81
C ALA A 81 7.72 13.63 12.39
N ALA A 82 6.50 13.07 12.47
CA ALA A 82 6.23 11.69 12.06
C ALA A 82 6.47 11.49 10.56
N ARG A 83 5.97 12.40 9.71
CA ARG A 83 6.14 12.35 8.25
C ARG A 83 7.56 12.63 7.80
N ALA A 84 8.24 13.57 8.43
CA ALA A 84 9.64 13.85 8.14
C ALA A 84 10.52 12.63 8.45
N LEU A 85 10.19 11.89 9.52
CA LEU A 85 10.87 10.65 9.84
C LEU A 85 10.59 9.54 8.81
N GLU A 86 9.37 9.43 8.28
CA GLU A 86 9.04 8.49 7.19
C GLU A 86 9.86 8.75 5.92
N VAL A 87 10.00 10.02 5.51
CA VAL A 87 10.83 10.39 4.36
C VAL A 87 12.29 10.02 4.60
N LEU A 88 12.80 10.26 5.82
CA LEU A 88 14.16 9.91 6.20
C LEU A 88 14.40 8.39 6.20
N GLU A 89 13.41 7.61 6.66
CA GLU A 89 13.42 6.15 6.60
C GLU A 89 13.47 5.66 5.14
N GLY A 90 12.70 6.29 4.24
CA GLY A 90 12.73 6.01 2.81
C GLY A 90 14.10 6.25 2.18
N HIS A 91 14.71 7.41 2.45
CA HIS A 91 16.07 7.73 1.99
C HIS A 91 17.12 6.74 2.47
N TYR A 92 17.00 6.27 3.72
CA TYR A 92 17.92 5.28 4.26
C TYR A 92 17.72 3.90 3.59
N ALA A 93 16.47 3.49 3.38
CA ALA A 93 16.14 2.19 2.80
C ALA A 93 16.56 2.06 1.33
N ASP A 94 16.57 3.15 0.57
CA ASP A 94 17.05 3.18 -0.81
C ASP A 94 18.57 3.40 -0.87
N THR A 95 19.33 2.33 -0.71
CA THR A 95 20.80 2.34 -0.72
C THR A 95 21.42 2.71 -2.06
N SER A 96 20.61 2.82 -3.13
CA SER A 96 21.07 3.25 -4.45
C SER A 96 21.20 4.77 -4.58
N ARG A 97 20.57 5.52 -3.66
CA ARG A 97 20.59 6.99 -3.65
C ARG A 97 21.76 7.54 -2.84
N ASP A 98 22.27 8.68 -3.29
CA ASP A 98 23.25 9.50 -2.58
C ASP A 98 22.77 9.97 -1.19
N ALA A 99 21.45 9.96 -0.97
CA ALA A 99 20.82 10.31 0.31
C ALA A 99 20.94 9.24 1.41
N SER A 100 21.28 7.98 1.10
CA SER A 100 21.22 6.89 2.09
C SER A 100 22.19 7.04 3.26
N ALA A 101 23.47 7.34 2.99
CA ALA A 101 24.46 7.54 4.06
C ALA A 101 24.17 8.78 4.93
N PRO A 102 23.84 9.96 4.36
CA PRO A 102 23.33 11.09 5.13
C PRO A 102 22.09 10.77 5.96
N ALA A 103 21.14 10.01 5.41
CA ALA A 103 19.92 9.60 6.12
C ALA A 103 20.23 8.67 7.29
N GLU A 104 21.15 7.71 7.14
CA GLU A 104 21.63 6.86 8.22
C GLU A 104 22.25 7.70 9.36
N ALA A 105 23.10 8.67 9.01
CA ALA A 105 23.73 9.56 9.98
C ALA A 105 22.68 10.40 10.75
N ALA A 106 21.66 10.90 10.04
CA ALA A 106 20.56 11.62 10.65
C ALA A 106 19.72 10.72 11.58
N LEU A 107 19.38 9.49 11.16
CA LEU A 107 18.67 8.51 11.99
C LEU A 107 19.46 8.16 13.25
N LYS A 108 20.79 7.99 13.16
CA LYS A 108 21.65 7.78 14.34
C LYS A 108 21.62 8.97 15.29
N ALA A 109 21.63 10.20 14.77
CA ALA A 109 21.52 11.40 15.59
C ALA A 109 20.13 11.49 16.27
N ILE A 110 19.06 11.17 15.56
CA ILE A 110 17.69 11.15 16.10
C ILE A 110 17.52 10.07 17.16
N ALA A 111 18.09 8.88 16.95
CA ALA A 111 18.10 7.78 17.92
C ALA A 111 18.77 8.15 19.26
N ALA A 112 19.71 9.09 19.23
CA ALA A 112 20.38 9.65 20.42
C ALA A 112 19.72 10.94 20.96
N GLY A 113 18.68 11.44 20.29
CA GLY A 113 18.08 12.74 20.56
C GLY A 113 17.08 12.76 21.73
N ALA A 114 16.58 13.96 22.03
CA ALA A 114 15.69 14.22 23.17
C ALA A 114 14.22 13.83 22.93
N ASN A 115 13.76 13.68 21.67
CA ASN A 115 12.39 13.26 21.37
C ASN A 115 12.29 11.72 21.50
N PRO A 116 11.65 11.18 22.57
CA PRO A 116 11.69 9.75 22.85
C PRO A 116 10.95 8.91 21.81
N ILE A 117 9.91 9.47 21.17
CA ILE A 117 9.12 8.77 20.16
C ILE A 117 9.94 8.62 18.88
N ALA A 118 10.49 9.73 18.39
CA ALA A 118 11.35 9.73 17.20
C ALA A 118 12.61 8.88 17.42
N ALA A 119 13.24 9.00 18.60
CA ALA A 119 14.43 8.23 18.95
C ALA A 119 14.16 6.71 18.95
N ARG A 120 13.03 6.26 19.53
CA ARG A 120 12.66 4.83 19.53
C ARG A 120 12.42 4.32 18.12
N ARG A 121 11.70 5.08 17.29
CA ARG A 121 11.40 4.68 15.91
C ARG A 121 12.68 4.61 15.06
N ALA A 122 13.56 5.61 15.16
CA ALA A 122 14.86 5.60 14.48
C ALA A 122 15.73 4.40 14.89
N LYS A 123 15.75 4.02 16.17
CA LYS A 123 16.46 2.80 16.64
C LYS A 123 15.93 1.54 15.97
N ASN A 124 14.60 1.37 15.92
CA ASN A 124 13.98 0.19 15.31
C ASN A 124 14.35 0.06 13.83
N VAL A 125 14.39 1.18 13.09
CA VAL A 125 14.76 1.21 11.67
C VAL A 125 16.22 0.77 11.50
N LEU A 126 17.15 1.36 12.26
CA LEU A 126 18.57 1.02 12.22
C LEU A 126 18.82 -0.45 12.62
N GLU A 127 18.13 -0.95 13.65
CA GLU A 127 18.24 -2.36 14.06
C GLU A 127 17.69 -3.33 13.00
N THR A 128 16.60 -2.96 12.35
CA THR A 128 16.00 -3.79 11.28
C THR A 128 16.92 -3.87 10.07
N ALA A 129 17.52 -2.76 9.67
CA ALA A 129 18.49 -2.74 8.57
C ALA A 129 19.75 -3.54 8.91
N ARG A 130 20.31 -3.38 10.11
CA ARG A 130 21.45 -4.17 10.58
C ARG A 130 21.19 -5.69 10.55
N LYS A 131 19.99 -6.13 10.97
CA LYS A 131 19.61 -7.56 10.91
C LYS A 131 19.56 -8.08 9.48
N LYS A 132 19.05 -7.28 8.54
CA LYS A 132 19.03 -7.65 7.11
C LYS A 132 20.44 -7.83 6.55
N GLU A 133 21.41 -7.02 6.98
CA GLU A 133 22.82 -7.16 6.59
C GLU A 133 23.47 -8.41 7.20
N THR A 134 23.18 -8.73 8.46
CA THR A 134 23.76 -9.91 9.14
C THR A 134 23.15 -11.24 8.68
N ASP A 135 21.89 -11.23 8.25
CA ASP A 135 21.15 -12.43 7.80
C ASP A 135 21.20 -12.62 6.28
N ALA A 136 22.01 -11.84 5.56
CA ALA A 136 22.24 -12.02 4.12
C ALA A 136 22.83 -13.42 3.86
N PRO A 137 22.21 -14.29 3.03
CA PRO A 137 22.60 -15.69 2.94
C PRO A 137 24.00 -15.91 2.36
N THR A 138 24.89 -16.51 3.13
CA THR A 138 26.02 -17.29 2.59
C THR A 138 25.44 -18.63 2.10
N GLU A 139 25.56 -18.88 0.79
CA GLU A 139 25.34 -20.11 0.00
C GLU A 139 24.54 -21.30 0.62
N PRO A 140 23.49 -21.83 -0.06
CA PRO A 140 22.59 -22.81 0.56
C PRO A 140 23.23 -24.19 0.70
N GLN A 141 23.37 -24.68 1.94
CA GLN A 141 23.56 -26.11 2.20
C GLN A 141 22.21 -26.85 2.23
N PRO A 142 22.11 -28.04 1.59
CA PRO A 142 20.92 -28.87 1.67
C PRO A 142 20.96 -29.68 2.96
N GLN A 143 20.08 -29.36 3.92
CA GLN A 143 19.86 -30.26 5.07
C GLN A 143 18.37 -30.37 5.40
N ASP A 144 17.89 -31.59 5.20
CA ASP A 144 16.69 -32.17 5.79
C ASP A 144 16.68 -31.93 7.31
N GLN A 145 15.59 -31.38 7.86
CA GLN A 145 15.14 -31.60 9.25
C GLN A 145 13.72 -31.01 9.48
N PRO A 146 12.98 -31.49 10.50
CA PRO A 146 11.53 -31.66 10.44
C PRO A 146 10.77 -30.43 10.92
N GLN A 147 9.55 -30.31 10.40
CA GLN A 147 8.63 -29.20 10.65
C GLN A 147 7.93 -29.37 12.00
N PHE A 148 8.25 -28.49 12.95
CA PHE A 148 7.34 -28.15 14.06
C PHE A 148 7.32 -26.63 14.26
N GLY A 149 6.13 -26.14 14.61
CA GLY A 149 5.70 -24.76 14.45
C GLY A 149 6.60 -23.68 15.05
N GLY A 150 6.77 -22.60 14.29
CA GLY A 150 7.42 -21.38 14.71
C GLY A 150 7.73 -20.51 13.50
N ILE A 151 7.17 -19.30 13.48
CA ILE A 151 7.40 -18.25 12.49
C ILE A 151 8.90 -18.04 12.30
N ARG A 152 9.41 -18.12 11.06
CA ARG A 152 10.77 -17.70 10.71
C ARG A 152 10.72 -16.46 9.83
N LEU A 153 11.23 -15.34 10.36
CA LEU A 153 11.69 -14.21 9.54
C LEU A 153 13.15 -14.48 9.17
N GLY A 154 13.42 -14.72 7.89
CA GLY A 154 14.76 -14.83 7.31
C GLY A 154 14.90 -13.82 6.16
N GLY A 155 16.00 -13.07 6.16
CA GLY A 155 16.25 -11.92 5.29
C GLY A 155 16.45 -12.26 3.81
N GLY A 156 16.13 -11.26 2.98
CA GLY A 156 16.39 -11.24 1.54
C GLY A 156 15.12 -10.99 0.72
N GLY A 157 14.79 -9.72 0.47
CA GLY A 157 14.15 -9.16 -0.75
C GLY A 157 12.92 -9.80 -1.40
N VAL A 158 12.35 -10.87 -0.87
CA VAL A 158 11.14 -11.52 -1.37
C VAL A 158 10.20 -11.71 -0.20
N ILE A 159 9.08 -10.99 -0.22
CA ILE A 159 7.91 -11.37 0.57
C ILE A 159 7.41 -12.68 -0.05
N ARG A 160 7.90 -13.83 0.44
CA ARG A 160 7.15 -15.08 0.33
C ARG A 160 6.02 -14.99 1.35
N LEU A 161 4.84 -14.60 0.87
CA LEU A 161 3.59 -15.01 1.49
C LEU A 161 3.49 -16.53 1.26
N GLU A 162 4.16 -17.31 2.10
CA GLU A 162 3.65 -18.66 2.33
C GLU A 162 2.29 -18.48 2.99
N ALA A 163 1.25 -18.77 2.22
CA ALA A 163 -0.12 -18.87 2.69
C ALA A 163 -0.20 -19.96 3.77
N ARG A 164 0.20 -19.65 4.99
CA ARG A 164 -0.54 -20.17 6.13
C ARG A 164 -1.86 -19.44 6.10
N ALA A 165 -2.86 -20.14 5.58
CA ALA A 165 -4.24 -19.92 5.95
C ALA A 165 -4.26 -19.56 7.44
N ILE A 166 -4.50 -18.29 7.75
CA ILE A 166 -5.05 -17.95 9.04
C ILE A 166 -6.42 -18.60 8.97
N ALA A 167 -6.52 -19.81 9.52
CA ALA A 167 -7.79 -20.36 9.94
C ALA A 167 -8.27 -19.50 11.10
N VAL A 168 -8.72 -18.28 10.78
CA VAL A 168 -9.76 -17.61 11.54
C VAL A 168 -10.96 -18.52 11.36
N GLY A 169 -11.43 -19.12 12.45
CA GLY A 169 -12.60 -19.98 12.45
C GLY A 169 -13.74 -19.30 11.69
N GLY A 170 -14.06 -19.85 10.52
CA GLY A 170 -14.96 -19.25 9.55
C GLY A 170 -14.67 -19.80 8.16
N LYS A 171 -15.56 -20.67 7.68
CA LYS A 171 -15.54 -21.27 6.35
C LYS A 171 -15.56 -20.14 5.29
N GLY A 172 -14.44 -19.86 4.61
CA GLY A 172 -14.36 -18.94 3.46
C GLY A 172 -13.63 -17.61 3.70
N GLY A 173 -12.33 -17.62 3.98
CA GLY A 173 -11.54 -16.39 4.10
C GLY A 173 -11.31 -15.71 2.75
N HIS A 174 -11.92 -14.54 2.54
CA HIS A 174 -11.59 -13.65 1.43
C HIS A 174 -10.40 -12.77 1.85
N SER A 175 -9.27 -12.86 1.16
CA SER A 175 -8.12 -11.97 1.40
C SER A 175 -7.77 -11.21 0.13
N ILE A 176 -7.65 -9.88 0.22
CA ILE A 176 -7.19 -9.02 -0.88
C ILE A 176 -5.94 -8.29 -0.41
N THR A 177 -4.86 -8.39 -1.18
CA THR A 177 -3.59 -7.71 -0.95
C THR A 177 -3.29 -6.81 -2.14
N ILE A 178 -3.05 -5.52 -1.90
CA ILE A 178 -2.59 -4.58 -2.93
C ILE A 178 -1.17 -4.16 -2.60
N LYS A 179 -0.26 -4.27 -3.57
CA LYS A 179 1.13 -3.81 -3.48
C LYS A 179 1.40 -2.84 -4.63
N ASN A 180 2.21 -1.81 -4.36
CA ASN A 180 2.84 -1.01 -5.39
C ASN A 180 4.34 -1.28 -5.33
N VAL A 181 4.88 -1.87 -6.40
CA VAL A 181 6.31 -2.22 -6.50
C VAL A 181 6.85 -1.55 -7.75
N ASP A 182 7.80 -0.64 -7.58
CA ASP A 182 8.46 0.09 -8.67
C ASP A 182 7.50 0.79 -9.64
N GLY A 183 6.36 1.28 -9.14
CA GLY A 183 5.33 1.94 -9.94
C GLY A 183 4.37 0.99 -10.66
N ASN A 184 4.49 -0.33 -10.46
CA ASN A 184 3.54 -1.33 -10.92
C ASN A 184 2.57 -1.69 -9.79
N LYS A 185 1.28 -1.73 -10.11
CA LYS A 185 0.22 -2.10 -9.17
C LYS A 185 0.00 -3.62 -9.25
N GLU A 186 0.10 -4.29 -8.11
CA GLU A 186 -0.10 -5.73 -7.98
C GLU A 186 -1.26 -5.99 -7.01
N ILE A 187 -2.24 -6.79 -7.43
CA ILE A 187 -3.41 -7.16 -6.64
C ILE A 187 -3.45 -8.68 -6.55
N GLU A 188 -3.36 -9.23 -5.34
CA GLU A 188 -3.49 -10.65 -5.05
C GLU A 188 -4.79 -10.88 -4.27
N VAL A 189 -5.68 -11.71 -4.81
CA VAL A 189 -6.97 -12.05 -4.21
C VAL A 189 -7.05 -13.55 -3.99
N SER A 190 -7.42 -13.96 -2.78
CA SER A 190 -7.80 -15.34 -2.47
C SER A 190 -9.26 -15.35 -2.05
N GLU A 191 -10.09 -16.07 -2.79
CA GLU A 191 -11.54 -16.18 -2.58
C GLU A 191 -12.00 -17.62 -2.86
N GLU A 192 -12.57 -18.29 -1.86
CA GLU A 192 -13.21 -19.62 -2.02
C GLU A 192 -12.34 -20.70 -2.72
N GLY A 193 -11.02 -20.66 -2.54
CA GLY A 193 -10.09 -21.59 -3.19
C GLY A 193 -9.68 -21.21 -4.61
N LYS A 194 -10.04 -20.01 -5.05
CA LYS A 194 -9.54 -19.34 -6.26
C LYS A 194 -8.51 -18.29 -5.88
N GLU A 195 -7.38 -18.30 -6.57
CA GLU A 195 -6.33 -17.30 -6.43
C GLU A 195 -6.27 -16.46 -7.70
N VAL A 196 -6.32 -15.14 -7.54
CA VAL A 196 -6.28 -14.18 -8.64
C VAL A 196 -5.11 -13.22 -8.41
N LYS A 197 -4.25 -13.11 -9.41
CA LYS A 197 -3.12 -12.17 -9.41
C LYS A 197 -3.24 -11.22 -10.59
N ILE A 198 -3.37 -9.93 -10.30
CA ILE A 198 -3.46 -8.86 -11.30
C ILE A 198 -2.21 -8.01 -11.19
N THR A 199 -1.51 -7.79 -12.30
CA THR A 199 -0.39 -6.87 -12.38
C THR A 199 -0.69 -5.83 -13.45
N GLU A 200 -0.59 -4.56 -13.09
CA GLU A 200 -0.74 -3.41 -13.98
C GLU A 200 0.57 -2.64 -13.99
N SER A 201 1.20 -2.54 -15.16
CA SER A 201 2.45 -1.82 -15.31
C SER A 201 2.23 -0.32 -15.48
N LYS A 202 3.27 0.47 -15.21
CA LYS A 202 3.26 1.92 -15.49
C LYS A 202 3.00 2.26 -16.96
N GLU A 203 3.29 1.33 -17.87
CA GLU A 203 3.03 1.44 -19.31
C GLU A 203 1.58 1.09 -19.68
N GLY A 204 0.76 0.66 -18.72
CA GLY A 204 -0.65 0.27 -18.92
C GLY A 204 -0.87 -1.21 -19.27
N LYS A 205 0.20 -2.02 -19.36
CA LYS A 205 0.09 -3.46 -19.63
C LYS A 205 -0.54 -4.16 -18.43
N ILE A 206 -1.56 -4.99 -18.70
CA ILE A 206 -2.32 -5.72 -17.69
C ILE A 206 -2.08 -7.21 -17.86
N LYS A 207 -1.73 -7.88 -16.76
CA LYS A 207 -1.63 -9.32 -16.66
C LYS A 207 -2.56 -9.82 -15.57
N VAL A 208 -3.46 -10.73 -15.90
CA VAL A 208 -4.40 -11.38 -14.96
C VAL A 208 -4.13 -12.87 -14.96
N GLN A 209 -3.84 -13.43 -13.80
CA GLN A 209 -3.71 -14.86 -13.58
C GLN A 209 -4.80 -15.33 -12.64
N VAL A 210 -5.54 -16.37 -13.03
CA VAL A 210 -6.59 -17.00 -12.25
C VAL A 210 -6.23 -18.46 -12.08
N THR A 211 -5.94 -18.87 -10.85
CA THR A 211 -5.71 -20.26 -10.48
C THR A 211 -6.96 -20.79 -9.77
N GLU A 212 -7.58 -21.81 -10.35
CA GLU A 212 -8.76 -22.46 -9.80
C GLU A 212 -8.44 -23.93 -9.49
N LYS A 213 -8.85 -24.40 -8.29
CA LYS A 213 -8.78 -25.82 -7.94
C LYS A 213 -10.05 -26.53 -8.44
N LYS A 214 -9.93 -27.33 -9.49
CA LYS A 214 -10.98 -28.26 -9.95
C LYS A 214 -10.52 -29.69 -9.72
N ASP A 215 -11.32 -30.48 -9.01
CA ASP A 215 -11.07 -31.91 -8.76
C ASP A 215 -9.69 -32.22 -8.14
N GLY A 216 -9.20 -31.32 -7.27
CA GLY A 216 -7.88 -31.46 -6.64
C GLY A 216 -6.69 -31.19 -7.56
N LYS A 217 -6.92 -30.73 -8.79
CA LYS A 217 -5.89 -30.24 -9.72
C LYS A 217 -6.00 -28.72 -9.87
N GLU A 218 -4.87 -28.04 -9.80
CA GLU A 218 -4.76 -26.60 -10.01
C GLU A 218 -4.72 -26.32 -11.52
N GLU A 219 -5.68 -25.53 -12.02
CA GLU A 219 -5.69 -25.02 -13.39
C GLU A 219 -5.46 -23.50 -13.35
N THR A 220 -4.36 -23.05 -13.94
CA THR A 220 -4.03 -21.62 -14.03
C THR A 220 -4.30 -21.09 -15.43
N LYS A 221 -5.12 -20.05 -15.52
CA LYS A 221 -5.39 -19.30 -16.75
C LYS A 221 -4.72 -17.94 -16.64
N SER A 222 -3.90 -17.59 -17.63
CA SER A 222 -3.21 -16.30 -17.72
C SER A 222 -3.75 -15.52 -18.91
N TYR A 223 -4.08 -14.26 -18.67
CA TYR A 223 -4.57 -13.32 -19.66
C TYR A 223 -3.64 -12.10 -19.66
N GLU A 224 -3.20 -11.66 -20.83
CA GLU A 224 -2.31 -10.50 -20.98
C GLU A 224 -2.87 -9.57 -22.05
N ALA A 225 -2.78 -8.26 -21.80
CA ALA A 225 -3.17 -7.23 -22.75
C ALA A 225 -2.38 -5.94 -22.51
N GLU A 226 -2.27 -5.10 -23.55
CA GLU A 226 -1.58 -3.82 -23.46
C GLU A 226 -2.41 -2.73 -22.77
N SER A 227 -3.73 -2.93 -22.67
CA SER A 227 -4.65 -2.01 -22.02
C SER A 227 -5.90 -2.73 -21.52
N ALA A 228 -6.69 -2.06 -20.68
CA ALA A 228 -7.96 -2.59 -20.19
C ALA A 228 -8.97 -2.80 -21.34
N ASP A 229 -8.96 -1.92 -22.34
CA ASP A 229 -9.85 -2.03 -23.50
C ASP A 229 -9.47 -3.21 -24.40
N ASP A 230 -8.18 -3.49 -24.52
CA ASP A 230 -7.69 -4.65 -25.28
C ASP A 230 -7.95 -5.95 -24.52
N LEU A 231 -7.80 -5.94 -23.18
CA LEU A 231 -8.17 -7.08 -22.36
C LEU A 231 -9.65 -7.43 -22.54
N LYS A 232 -10.54 -6.43 -22.59
CA LYS A 232 -11.97 -6.63 -22.83
C LYS A 232 -12.27 -7.26 -24.19
N LYS A 233 -11.51 -6.90 -25.24
CA LYS A 233 -11.70 -7.41 -26.61
C LYS A 233 -11.12 -8.81 -26.79
N ILE A 234 -9.93 -9.05 -26.26
CA ILE A 234 -9.14 -10.28 -26.49
C ILE A 234 -9.52 -11.36 -25.47
N HIS A 235 -9.74 -10.97 -24.22
CA HIS A 235 -9.99 -11.86 -23.09
C HIS A 235 -11.12 -11.31 -22.19
N PRO A 236 -12.39 -11.34 -22.65
CA PRO A 236 -13.53 -10.81 -21.88
C PRO A 236 -13.61 -11.41 -20.46
N ASP A 237 -13.31 -12.70 -20.31
CA ASP A 237 -13.26 -13.38 -19.01
C ASP A 237 -12.17 -12.80 -18.07
N GLY A 238 -11.00 -12.46 -18.62
CA GLY A 238 -9.92 -11.82 -17.86
C GLY A 238 -10.23 -10.37 -17.49
N TYR A 239 -10.98 -9.67 -18.34
CA TYR A 239 -11.43 -8.31 -18.08
C TYR A 239 -12.46 -8.24 -16.95
N GLU A 240 -13.40 -9.19 -16.86
CA GLU A 240 -14.38 -9.23 -15.77
C GLU A 240 -13.69 -9.35 -14.41
N VAL A 241 -12.68 -10.22 -14.33
CA VAL A 241 -11.84 -10.38 -13.13
C VAL A 241 -11.05 -9.10 -12.84
N TYR A 242 -10.44 -8.49 -13.85
CA TYR A 242 -9.74 -7.20 -13.71
C TYR A 242 -10.68 -6.11 -13.18
N GLU A 243 -11.87 -5.97 -13.75
CA GLU A 243 -12.85 -4.95 -13.37
C GLU A 243 -13.36 -5.15 -11.94
N LYS A 244 -13.69 -6.40 -11.57
CA LYS A 244 -14.16 -6.77 -10.23
C LYS A 244 -13.18 -6.32 -9.14
N TYR A 245 -11.89 -6.54 -9.34
CA TYR A 245 -10.87 -6.28 -8.30
C TYR A 245 -10.10 -4.97 -8.47
N SER A 246 -10.01 -4.41 -9.68
CA SER A 246 -9.30 -3.14 -9.94
C SER A 246 -10.21 -1.92 -9.84
N LYS A 247 -11.47 -2.00 -10.29
CA LYS A 247 -12.44 -0.87 -10.30
C LYS A 247 -13.50 -0.97 -9.20
N GLY A 248 -13.82 -2.17 -8.74
CA GLY A 248 -14.88 -2.47 -7.76
C GLY A 248 -14.68 -1.98 -6.33
N GLY A 249 -13.89 -0.92 -6.09
CA GLY A 249 -13.88 -0.19 -4.83
C GLY A 249 -13.57 -1.06 -3.60
N ILE A 250 -12.27 -1.29 -3.35
CA ILE A 250 -11.75 -1.63 -2.03
C ILE A 250 -11.79 -0.35 -1.16
N GLY A 251 -13.00 0.13 -0.90
CA GLY A 251 -13.31 1.27 -0.04
C GLY A 251 -14.34 0.94 1.03
N GLY A 252 -14.77 -0.32 1.15
CA GLY A 252 -15.90 -0.69 2.00
C GLY A 252 -15.60 -1.62 3.18
N ARG A 253 -14.53 -2.43 3.18
CA ARG A 253 -14.36 -3.46 4.23
C ARG A 253 -13.00 -4.15 4.34
N VAL A 254 -11.90 -3.51 3.91
CA VAL A 254 -10.58 -4.01 4.31
C VAL A 254 -10.28 -3.42 5.69
N GLU A 255 -10.38 -4.29 6.70
CA GLU A 255 -9.74 -4.06 7.99
C GLU A 255 -8.23 -4.08 7.71
N ILE A 256 -7.69 -2.93 7.27
CA ILE A 256 -6.24 -2.72 7.30
C ILE A 256 -5.92 -2.70 8.78
N ARG A 257 -5.55 -3.86 9.33
CA ARG A 257 -4.78 -3.93 10.56
C ARG A 257 -3.38 -3.43 10.22
N ALA A 258 -3.30 -2.11 9.99
CA ALA A 258 -2.09 -1.36 10.16
C ALA A 258 -1.63 -1.64 11.59
N PHE A 259 -0.35 -1.95 11.74
CA PHE A 259 0.28 -2.00 13.04
C PHE A 259 0.18 -0.61 13.68
N ASP A 260 -0.89 -0.39 14.44
CA ASP A 260 -1.07 0.73 15.33
C ASP A 260 -0.19 0.50 16.57
N GLY A 261 1.02 1.06 16.51
CA GLY A 261 1.99 1.07 17.59
C GLY A 261 2.12 2.47 18.17
N GLY A 262 1.03 3.11 18.63
CA GLY A 262 1.13 4.42 19.27
C GLY A 262 -0.17 4.96 19.83
N ALA A 263 -0.47 4.59 21.08
CA ALA A 263 -1.55 5.14 21.88
C ALA A 263 -1.65 6.68 21.82
N LEU A 264 -2.82 7.18 21.42
CA LEU A 264 -3.22 8.58 21.63
C LEU A 264 -3.69 8.77 23.09
N PRO A 265 -3.32 9.88 23.76
CA PRO A 265 -3.96 10.29 25.00
C PRO A 265 -5.27 11.02 24.70
N ALA A 266 -6.41 10.42 25.04
CA ALA A 266 -7.70 11.11 25.09
C ALA A 266 -7.85 11.92 26.40
N PRO A 267 -8.54 13.08 26.37
CA PRO A 267 -8.81 13.87 27.58
C PRO A 267 -9.77 13.13 28.52
N ARG A 268 -9.39 13.10 29.80
CA ARG A 268 -10.11 12.43 30.89
C ARG A 268 -11.34 13.24 31.33
N ILE A 269 -12.53 12.95 30.79
CA ILE A 269 -13.79 13.10 31.55
C ILE A 269 -14.81 12.05 31.08
N LEU A 270 -14.62 10.78 31.43
CA LEU A 270 -15.71 9.79 31.55
C LEU A 270 -15.34 8.77 32.65
N PRO A 271 -16.27 8.36 33.52
CA PRO A 271 -16.03 7.29 34.47
C PRO A 271 -15.75 5.98 33.70
N ARG A 272 -14.61 5.37 34.00
CA ARG A 272 -14.18 4.08 33.43
C ARG A 272 -15.21 2.99 33.77
N LEU A 273 -16.04 2.62 32.81
CA LEU A 273 -16.71 1.32 32.82
C LEU A 273 -15.61 0.25 32.75
N ARG A 274 -15.52 -0.55 33.82
CA ARG A 274 -14.64 -1.74 33.85
C ARG A 274 -15.13 -2.68 32.73
N PRO A 275 -14.24 -3.23 31.90
CA PRO A 275 -14.64 -4.29 30.98
C PRO A 275 -15.15 -5.47 31.83
N LEU A 276 -16.40 -5.84 31.62
CA LEU A 276 -16.91 -7.12 32.12
C LEU A 276 -16.10 -8.23 31.45
N PRO A 277 -15.71 -9.28 32.19
CA PRO A 277 -15.05 -10.43 31.61
C PRO A 277 -15.92 -10.99 30.48
N ALA A 278 -15.30 -11.21 29.31
CA ALA A 278 -15.92 -12.01 28.28
C ALA A 278 -16.32 -13.36 28.90
N PRO A 279 -17.57 -13.84 28.67
CA PRO A 279 -17.92 -15.18 29.08
C PRO A 279 -16.92 -16.14 28.43
N LYS A 280 -16.26 -16.95 29.26
CA LYS A 280 -15.45 -18.05 28.76
C LYS A 280 -16.37 -18.89 27.89
N ALA A 281 -16.02 -19.06 26.62
CA ALA A 281 -16.60 -20.11 25.80
C ALA A 281 -16.17 -21.43 26.45
N GLU A 282 -17.08 -22.00 27.24
CA GLU A 282 -16.98 -23.39 27.64
C GLU A 282 -17.10 -24.24 26.37
N ASP A 283 -16.21 -25.22 26.23
CA ASP A 283 -16.15 -26.13 25.10
C ASP A 283 -17.56 -26.67 24.76
N GLY A 284 -18.02 -26.40 23.53
CA GLY A 284 -19.14 -27.12 22.92
C GLY A 284 -20.55 -26.51 23.02
N ALA A 285 -20.73 -25.25 23.44
CA ALA A 285 -22.06 -24.62 23.40
C ALA A 285 -22.30 -23.86 22.08
N GLU A 286 -23.27 -24.32 21.29
CA GLU A 286 -23.83 -23.57 20.16
C GLU A 286 -24.18 -22.15 20.61
N ALA A 287 -23.74 -21.15 19.85
CA ALA A 287 -24.07 -19.75 20.14
C ALA A 287 -25.60 -19.60 20.14
N LYS A 288 -26.16 -19.20 21.29
CA LYS A 288 -27.60 -18.98 21.42
C LYS A 288 -28.04 -17.97 20.34
N PRO A 289 -29.15 -18.22 19.62
CA PRO A 289 -29.62 -17.36 18.53
C PRO A 289 -29.73 -15.88 18.95
N ASP A 290 -30.15 -15.62 20.18
CA ASP A 290 -30.26 -14.27 20.77
C ASP A 290 -28.98 -13.41 20.72
N ALA A 291 -27.80 -14.02 20.76
CA ALA A 291 -26.53 -13.28 20.78
C ALA A 291 -26.14 -12.71 19.39
N LEU A 292 -26.58 -13.37 18.32
CA LEU A 292 -26.38 -12.93 16.94
C LEU A 292 -27.29 -11.75 16.62
N ASP A 293 -28.54 -11.80 17.06
CA ASP A 293 -29.51 -10.72 16.88
C ASP A 293 -29.10 -9.44 17.61
N GLU A 294 -28.57 -9.58 18.82
CA GLU A 294 -28.09 -8.44 19.60
C GLU A 294 -26.84 -7.80 18.96
N ALA A 295 -25.95 -8.62 18.38
CA ALA A 295 -24.80 -8.11 17.62
C ALA A 295 -25.23 -7.38 16.34
N LEU A 296 -26.23 -7.91 15.63
CA LEU A 296 -26.77 -7.32 14.41
C LEU A 296 -27.49 -5.99 14.71
N ALA A 297 -28.29 -5.93 15.78
CA ALA A 297 -28.96 -4.72 16.25
C ALA A 297 -27.96 -3.60 16.63
N ARG A 298 -26.84 -3.96 17.28
CA ARG A 298 -25.75 -3.00 17.58
C ARG A 298 -25.12 -2.44 16.30
N SER A 299 -24.91 -3.28 15.29
CA SER A 299 -24.37 -2.88 14.00
C SER A 299 -25.29 -1.89 13.26
N ILE A 300 -26.59 -2.19 13.22
CA ILE A 300 -27.61 -1.30 12.62
C ILE A 300 -27.60 0.07 13.30
N LYS A 301 -27.53 0.11 14.64
CA LYS A 301 -27.45 1.37 15.40
C LYS A 301 -26.23 2.21 15.03
N GLN A 302 -25.05 1.61 14.89
CA GLN A 302 -23.83 2.33 14.50
C GLN A 302 -23.91 2.90 13.08
N LEU A 303 -24.55 2.18 12.15
CA LEU A 303 -24.74 2.66 10.77
C LEU A 303 -25.74 3.84 10.73
N LEU A 304 -26.79 3.82 11.55
CA LEU A 304 -27.73 4.94 11.69
C LEU A 304 -27.05 6.19 12.27
N GLU A 305 -26.18 6.03 13.27
CA GLU A 305 -25.39 7.14 13.83
C GLU A 305 -24.41 7.70 12.79
N THR A 306 -23.80 6.83 11.99
CA THR A 306 -22.91 7.24 10.89
C THR A 306 -23.67 8.01 9.82
N ARG A 307 -24.87 7.55 9.45
CA ARG A 307 -25.76 8.25 8.53
C ARG A 307 -26.09 9.65 9.03
N ALA A 308 -26.51 9.78 10.29
CA ALA A 308 -26.86 11.09 10.87
C ALA A 308 -25.68 12.08 10.83
N ARG A 309 -24.44 11.59 10.99
CA ARG A 309 -23.22 12.42 10.86
C ARG A 309 -22.94 12.83 9.42
N LEU A 310 -23.18 11.93 8.48
CA LEU A 310 -22.98 12.20 7.05
C LEU A 310 -24.05 13.13 6.50
N GLU A 311 -25.31 13.01 6.95
CA GLU A 311 -26.41 13.92 6.58
C GLU A 311 -26.19 15.34 7.11
N ALA A 312 -25.46 15.50 8.21
CA ALA A 312 -25.06 16.81 8.72
C ALA A 312 -23.91 17.46 7.92
N ASN A 313 -23.37 16.78 6.90
CA ASN A 313 -22.27 17.25 6.08
C ASN A 313 -22.68 17.35 4.60
N ASP A 314 -22.94 18.58 4.14
CA ASP A 314 -23.39 18.89 2.78
C ASP A 314 -22.38 18.49 1.68
N ALA A 315 -21.13 18.16 2.03
CA ALA A 315 -20.11 17.70 1.09
C ALA A 315 -20.20 16.19 0.78
N VAL A 316 -21.11 15.44 1.43
CA VAL A 316 -21.25 14.01 1.19
C VAL A 316 -22.12 13.75 -0.05
N PRO A 317 -21.63 12.99 -1.04
CA PRO A 317 -22.42 12.66 -2.23
C PRO A 317 -23.63 11.79 -1.89
N ALA A 318 -24.77 12.08 -2.54
CA ALA A 318 -26.05 11.40 -2.28
C ALA A 318 -25.97 9.88 -2.46
N GLU A 319 -25.12 9.42 -3.39
CA GLU A 319 -24.88 8.01 -3.66
C GLU A 319 -24.26 7.27 -2.47
N ALA A 320 -23.48 7.96 -1.63
CA ALA A 320 -22.89 7.36 -0.42
C ALA A 320 -23.97 7.12 0.66
N LEU A 321 -24.91 8.06 0.81
CA LEU A 321 -26.04 7.92 1.72
C LEU A 321 -27.01 6.82 1.24
N GLU A 322 -27.24 6.72 -0.06
CA GLU A 322 -28.09 5.67 -0.65
C GLU A 322 -27.52 4.27 -0.39
N ARG A 323 -26.21 4.07 -0.58
CA ARG A 323 -25.54 2.80 -0.30
C ARG A 323 -25.61 2.43 1.18
N LEU A 324 -25.46 3.41 2.07
CA LEU A 324 -25.58 3.19 3.52
C LEU A 324 -27.00 2.79 3.90
N ASN A 325 -28.02 3.44 3.33
CA ASN A 325 -29.43 3.09 3.54
C ASN A 325 -29.74 1.67 3.06
N LYS A 326 -29.22 1.26 1.90
CA LYS A 326 -29.38 -0.11 1.40
C LYS A 326 -28.77 -1.14 2.36
N THR A 327 -27.58 -0.85 2.89
CA THR A 327 -26.90 -1.73 3.85
C THR A 327 -27.70 -1.87 5.15
N ILE A 328 -28.27 -0.77 5.66
CA ILE A 328 -29.13 -0.78 6.86
C ILE A 328 -30.37 -1.64 6.60
N ALA A 329 -31.05 -1.43 5.46
CA ALA A 329 -32.24 -2.17 5.10
C ALA A 329 -31.98 -3.69 4.97
N ASP A 330 -30.86 -4.08 4.36
CA ASP A 330 -30.48 -5.49 4.22
C ASP A 330 -30.21 -6.16 5.58
N LEU A 331 -29.58 -5.44 6.53
CA LEU A 331 -29.34 -5.95 7.87
C LEU A 331 -30.64 -6.05 8.69
N GLU A 332 -31.54 -5.08 8.57
CA GLU A 332 -32.87 -5.15 9.20
C GLU A 332 -33.71 -6.31 8.65
N ALA A 333 -33.63 -6.57 7.34
CA ALA A 333 -34.32 -7.69 6.72
C ALA A 333 -33.81 -9.04 7.24
N ARG A 334 -32.49 -9.16 7.46
CA ARG A 334 -31.89 -10.37 8.07
C ARG A 334 -32.35 -10.56 9.51
N LEU A 335 -32.33 -9.49 10.31
CA LEU A 335 -32.81 -9.53 11.70
C LEU A 335 -34.28 -9.97 11.79
N LYS A 336 -35.12 -9.55 10.84
CA LYS A 336 -36.54 -9.92 10.79
C LYS A 336 -36.78 -11.33 10.26
N LYS A 337 -35.92 -11.82 9.37
CA LYS A 337 -36.06 -13.15 8.77
C LYS A 337 -35.80 -14.24 9.80
N ASP A 338 -34.79 -14.05 10.64
CA ASP A 338 -34.41 -15.03 11.65
C ASP A 338 -35.44 -15.10 12.80
N ALA A 339 -36.26 -14.06 12.99
CA ALA A 339 -37.37 -14.03 13.96
C ALA A 339 -38.68 -14.71 13.50
N VAL A 340 -38.77 -15.18 12.26
CA VAL A 340 -40.00 -15.81 11.68
C VAL A 340 -39.85 -17.32 11.48
N ASP A 341 -38.62 -17.84 11.52
CA ASP A 341 -38.30 -19.26 11.34
C ASP A 341 -38.13 -20.04 12.67
N GLU A 342 -38.47 -19.44 13.82
CA GLU A 342 -38.68 -20.09 15.14
C GLU A 342 -40.17 -20.32 15.45
#